data_AF-A0A914Y802-F1
#
_entry.id   AF-A0A914Y802-F1
#
_cell.length_a   1.000
_cell.length_b   1.000
_cell.length_c   1.000
_cell.angle_alpha   90.00
_cell.angle_beta   90.00
_cell.angle_gamma   90.00
#
_symmetry.space_group_name_H-M   'P 1'
#
loop_
_entity.id
_entity.type
_entity.pdbx_description
1 polymer ?
#
loop_
_entity_poly.entity_id
_entity_poly.type
_entity_poly.pdbx_seq_one_letter_code
_entity_poly.pdbx_strand_id
1 'polypeptide(L)'
;MFRNPDQSQIDRGLYQTTMDAESTYDDDTVCGSCGSIQVSLFMDTNLNLLTVELKQGVDLIAKRQDGHPNPYFKVKLDIPESSEAKIQQQSKIYKDTSSPVINEEFFFQ
;
A
#
# COMPACT_ATOMS: atom_id res chain seq x y z
N MET A 1 4.71 -29.29 -9.72
CA MET A 1 4.05 -29.34 -8.40
C MET A 1 4.70 -28.25 -7.56
N PHE A 2 4.05 -27.11 -7.36
CA PHE A 2 4.62 -26.03 -6.57
C PHE A 2 4.48 -26.39 -5.08
N ARG A 3 5.61 -26.51 -4.37
CA ARG A 3 5.59 -26.73 -2.92
C ARG A 3 5.21 -25.41 -2.25
N ASN A 4 4.31 -25.46 -1.28
CA ASN A 4 4.04 -24.30 -0.43
C ASN A 4 5.37 -23.85 0.19
N PRO A 5 5.73 -22.56 0.04
CA PRO A 5 6.98 -22.07 0.62
C PRO A 5 6.92 -22.17 2.15
N ASP A 6 8.00 -22.67 2.74
CA ASP A 6 8.19 -22.65 4.19
C ASP A 6 8.42 -21.20 4.62
N GLN A 7 7.79 -20.77 5.72
CA GLN A 7 7.94 -19.41 6.25
C GLN A 7 9.41 -19.06 6.56
N SER A 8 10.25 -20.06 6.82
CA SER A 8 11.69 -19.90 7.01
C SER A 8 12.44 -19.42 5.75
N GLN A 9 11.86 -19.59 4.56
CA GLN A 9 12.44 -19.16 3.28
C GLN A 9 12.12 -17.71 2.90
N ILE A 10 11.26 -17.05 3.69
CA ILE A 10 10.90 -15.65 3.46
C ILE A 10 11.92 -14.77 4.18
N ASP A 11 12.89 -14.24 3.44
CA ASP A 11 13.81 -13.23 3.98
C ASP A 11 13.06 -11.92 4.22
N ARG A 12 12.70 -11.69 5.49
CA ARG A 12 12.01 -10.48 5.94
C ARG A 12 12.84 -9.20 5.71
N GLY A 13 14.16 -9.31 5.61
CA GLY A 13 15.06 -8.18 5.36
C GLY A 13 14.85 -7.56 3.98
N LEU A 14 14.38 -8.33 2.99
CA LEU A 14 14.11 -7.84 1.63
C LEU A 14 12.82 -7.01 1.53
N TYR A 15 11.89 -7.20 2.48
CA TYR A 15 10.65 -6.43 2.57
C TYR A 15 10.75 -5.27 3.57
N GLN A 16 11.95 -5.03 4.12
CA GLN A 16 12.20 -3.89 4.99
C GLN A 16 12.10 -2.62 4.14
N THR A 17 10.96 -1.93 4.21
CA THR A 17 10.80 -0.62 3.60
C THR A 17 11.78 0.34 4.29
N THR A 18 12.81 0.80 3.58
CA THR A 18 13.58 1.95 4.00
C THR A 18 12.62 3.13 4.04
N MET A 19 12.36 3.69 5.22
CA MET A 19 11.67 4.96 5.32
C MET A 19 12.57 6.01 4.68
N ASP A 20 12.37 6.27 3.39
CA ASP A 20 13.07 7.35 2.70
C ASP A 20 12.81 8.65 3.48
N ALA A 21 13.85 9.48 3.62
CA ALA A 21 13.86 10.67 4.46
C ALA A 21 12.80 11.75 4.08
N GLU A 22 11.99 11.56 3.03
CA GLU A 22 10.79 12.36 2.77
C GLU A 22 9.58 11.96 3.63
N SER A 23 9.70 10.94 4.49
CA SER A 23 8.69 10.61 5.51
C SER A 23 9.13 11.04 6.91
N THR A 24 9.85 12.17 7.05
CA THR A 24 9.97 12.84 8.35
C THR A 24 8.57 13.25 8.81
N TYR A 25 7.93 12.38 9.57
CA TYR A 25 6.90 12.76 10.52
C TYR A 25 7.55 13.80 11.44
N ASP A 26 6.93 14.96 11.60
CA ASP A 26 7.30 15.88 12.68
C ASP A 26 7.38 15.07 13.98
N ASP A 27 8.57 15.02 14.55
CA ASP A 27 8.95 14.31 15.78
C ASP A 27 8.07 14.71 16.99
N ASP A 28 7.29 15.80 16.84
CA ASP A 28 6.40 16.34 17.86
C ASP A 28 4.96 15.77 17.86
N THR A 29 4.57 14.92 16.88
CA THR A 29 3.25 14.26 16.93
C THR A 29 3.38 12.86 17.48
N VAL A 30 3.14 12.74 18.79
CA VAL A 30 2.87 11.53 19.58
C VAL A 30 2.56 10.31 18.71
N CYS A 31 3.25 9.20 18.99
CA CYS A 31 3.06 7.82 18.53
C CYS A 31 1.61 7.30 18.53
N GLY A 32 0.75 7.92 17.72
CA GLY A 32 -0.63 7.57 17.47
C GLY A 32 -0.78 6.79 16.18
N SER A 33 -1.81 5.94 16.12
CA SER A 33 -2.21 5.24 14.91
C SER A 33 -2.40 6.20 13.74
N CYS A 34 -1.74 5.97 12.59
CA CYS A 34 -1.90 6.76 11.36
C CYS A 34 -3.21 6.43 10.59
N GLY A 35 -4.12 5.72 11.25
CA GLY A 35 -5.29 5.09 10.64
C GLY A 35 -5.00 3.66 10.15
N SER A 36 -5.94 3.10 9.41
CA SER A 36 -5.84 1.76 8.84
C SER A 36 -6.39 1.70 7.41
N ILE A 37 -6.02 0.66 6.68
CA ILE A 37 -6.50 0.41 5.32
C ILE A 37 -6.97 -1.03 5.18
N GLN A 38 -8.15 -1.21 4.59
CA GLN A 38 -8.67 -2.52 4.25
C GLN A 38 -8.29 -2.87 2.81
N VAL A 39 -7.58 -3.99 2.64
CA VAL A 39 -7.06 -4.46 1.36
C VAL A 39 -7.51 -5.90 1.11
N SER A 40 -7.69 -6.28 -0.15
CA SER A 40 -7.89 -7.67 -0.56
C SER A 40 -6.91 -8.01 -1.69
N LEU A 41 -6.39 -9.23 -1.67
CA LEU A 41 -5.40 -9.73 -2.62
C LEU A 41 -5.97 -10.98 -3.29
N PHE A 42 -5.91 -11.03 -4.61
CA PHE A 42 -6.35 -12.18 -5.40
C PHE A 42 -5.31 -12.49 -6.48
N MET A 43 -4.94 -13.77 -6.60
CA MET A 43 -3.98 -14.23 -7.61
C MET A 43 -4.69 -15.22 -8.55
N ASP A 44 -4.77 -14.86 -9.83
CA ASP A 44 -5.14 -15.79 -10.90
C ASP A 44 -3.87 -16.41 -11.49
N THR A 45 -3.62 -17.68 -11.16
CA THR A 45 -2.44 -18.40 -11.64
C THR A 45 -2.51 -18.76 -13.13
N ASN A 46 -3.69 -18.78 -13.74
CA ASN A 46 -3.84 -19.09 -15.16
C ASN A 46 -3.51 -17.87 -16.02
N LEU A 47 -3.88 -16.68 -15.54
CA LEU A 47 -3.62 -15.40 -16.21
C LEU A 47 -2.30 -14.76 -15.77
N ASN A 48 -1.63 -15.34 -14.77
CA ASN A 48 -0.49 -14.73 -14.07
C ASN A 48 -0.80 -13.28 -13.68
N LEU A 49 -1.92 -13.09 -12.98
CA LEU A 49 -2.47 -11.77 -12.67
C LEU A 49 -2.72 -11.63 -11.17
N LEU A 50 -1.98 -10.74 -10.52
CA LEU A 50 -2.23 -10.27 -9.16
C LEU A 50 -3.19 -9.08 -9.20
N THR A 51 -4.34 -9.24 -8.57
CA THR A 51 -5.30 -8.16 -8.33
C THR A 51 -5.18 -7.71 -6.87
N VAL A 52 -4.96 -6.41 -6.66
CA VAL A 52 -4.94 -5.75 -5.36
C VAL A 52 -6.13 -4.82 -5.28
N GLU A 53 -7.08 -5.09 -4.41
CA GLU A 53 -8.26 -4.25 -4.18
C GLU A 53 -8.05 -3.42 -2.92
N LEU A 54 -8.09 -2.10 -3.04
CA LEU A 54 -8.20 -1.19 -1.89
C LEU A 54 -9.69 -0.93 -1.61
N LYS A 55 -10.16 -1.30 -0.42
CA LYS A 55 -11.58 -1.19 -0.05
C LYS A 55 -11.90 0.12 0.63
N GLN A 56 -11.22 0.41 1.73
CA GLN A 56 -11.49 1.59 2.55
C GLN A 56 -10.26 2.00 3.35
N GLY A 57 -10.06 3.31 3.50
CA GLY A 57 -9.21 3.87 4.56
C GLY A 57 -10.08 4.20 5.78
N VAL A 58 -9.52 4.08 6.98
CA VAL A 58 -10.22 4.37 8.25
C VAL A 58 -9.32 5.23 9.12
N ASP A 59 -9.86 6.36 9.59
CA ASP A 59 -9.23 7.27 10.54
C ASP A 59 -7.81 7.72 10.13
N LEU A 60 -7.63 7.97 8.83
CA LEU A 60 -6.37 8.47 8.27
C LEU A 60 -6.07 9.88 8.80
N ILE A 61 -4.84 10.09 9.24
CA ILE A 61 -4.40 11.40 9.75
C ILE A 61 -4.37 12.46 8.66
N ALA A 62 -4.85 13.65 8.98
CA ALA A 62 -4.77 14.79 8.09
C ALA A 62 -3.34 15.34 8.09
N LYS A 63 -2.66 15.26 6.94
CA LYS A 63 -1.35 15.90 6.76
C LYS A 63 -1.44 17.42 6.52
N ARG A 64 -2.65 17.94 6.28
CA ARG A 64 -2.88 19.35 6.01
C ARG A 64 -3.24 20.08 7.29
N GLN A 65 -2.68 21.27 7.47
CA GLN A 65 -2.95 22.15 8.63
C GLN A 65 -4.40 22.64 8.70
N ASP A 66 -5.13 22.59 7.59
CA ASP A 66 -6.54 22.99 7.53
C ASP A 66 -7.52 21.94 8.07
N GLY A 67 -7.02 20.77 8.50
CA GLY A 67 -7.83 19.70 9.07
C GLY A 67 -8.68 18.92 8.06
N HIS A 68 -8.54 19.21 6.75
CA HIS A 68 -9.29 18.57 5.67
C HIS A 68 -8.41 17.54 4.94
N PRO A 69 -8.42 16.25 5.34
CA PRO A 69 -7.63 15.22 4.70
C PRO A 69 -8.07 14.97 3.25
N ASN A 70 -7.11 14.97 2.33
CA ASN A 70 -7.34 14.64 0.92
C ASN A 70 -6.47 13.43 0.50
N PRO A 71 -6.76 12.21 1.00
CA PRO A 71 -5.90 11.06 0.78
C PRO A 71 -5.91 10.59 -0.68
N TYR A 72 -4.77 10.04 -1.11
CA TYR A 72 -4.62 9.24 -2.32
C TYR A 72 -3.70 8.06 -2.00
N PHE A 73 -3.81 7.00 -2.78
CA PHE A 73 -3.09 5.75 -2.53
C PHE A 73 -2.19 5.42 -3.72
N LYS A 74 -0.99 4.93 -3.44
CA LYS A 74 -0.07 4.37 -4.44
C LYS A 74 0.12 2.90 -4.11
N VAL A 75 -0.12 2.04 -5.09
CA VAL A 75 0.10 0.59 -4.99
C VAL A 75 1.24 0.22 -5.92
N LYS A 76 2.21 -0.51 -5.37
CA LYS A 76 3.45 -0.83 -6.07
C LYS A 76 3.84 -2.27 -5.78
N LEU A 77 4.21 -2.99 -6.83
CA LEU A 77 4.77 -4.33 -6.72
C LEU A 77 6.29 -4.25 -6.97
N ASP A 78 7.07 -4.59 -5.95
CA ASP A 78 8.52 -4.73 -6.04
C ASP A 78 8.89 -6.20 -6.23
N ILE A 79 9.52 -6.53 -7.37
CA ILE A 79 10.01 -7.88 -7.68
C ILE A 79 11.54 -7.84 -7.60
N PRO A 80 12.17 -8.43 -6.57
CA PRO A 80 13.62 -8.31 -6.35
C PRO A 80 14.51 -8.82 -7.49
N GLU A 81 14.03 -9.81 -8.24
CA GLU A 81 14.81 -10.47 -9.31
C GLU A 81 14.46 -9.97 -10.71
N SER A 82 13.46 -9.10 -10.86
CA SER A 82 13.05 -8.57 -12.17
C SER A 82 13.74 -7.23 -12.46
N SER A 83 14.31 -7.11 -13.67
CA SER A 83 14.83 -5.83 -14.19
C SER A 83 13.72 -4.93 -14.73
N GLU A 84 12.46 -5.38 -14.70
CA GLU A 84 11.32 -4.59 -15.11
C GLU A 84 11.10 -3.41 -14.15
N ALA A 85 10.70 -2.28 -14.72
CA ALA A 85 10.44 -1.07 -13.95
C ALA A 85 9.37 -1.35 -12.88
N LYS A 86 9.63 -0.88 -11.66
CA LYS A 86 8.67 -0.86 -10.54
C LYS A 86 7.29 -0.40 -11.03
N ILE A 87 6.34 -1.32 -11.13
CA ILE A 87 4.97 -1.01 -11.58
C ILE A 87 4.27 -0.30 -10.42
N GLN A 88 3.99 0.98 -10.59
CA GLN A 88 3.27 1.80 -9.61
C GLN A 88 1.98 2.31 -10.24
N GLN A 89 0.87 2.08 -9.55
CA GLN A 89 -0.44 2.61 -9.89
C GLN A 89 -0.94 3.53 -8.76
N GLN A 90 -1.73 4.53 -9.10
CA GLN A 90 -2.21 5.54 -8.15
C GLN A 90 -3.72 5.71 -8.25
N SER A 91 -4.39 5.77 -7.11
CA SER A 91 -5.81 6.09 -7.04
C SER A 91 -6.08 7.56 -7.41
N LYS A 92 -7.35 7.87 -7.61
CA LYS A 92 -7.82 9.25 -7.51
C LYS A 92 -7.58 9.83 -6.11
N ILE A 93 -7.66 11.17 -6.01
CA ILE A 93 -7.68 11.88 -4.73
C ILE A 93 -9.10 11.87 -4.18
N TYR A 94 -9.25 11.41 -2.93
CA TYR A 94 -10.50 11.46 -2.18
C TYR A 94 -10.52 12.77 -1.41
N LYS A 95 -11.56 13.59 -1.60
CA LYS A 95 -11.61 14.93 -1.02
C LYS A 95 -12.28 14.92 0.35
N ASP A 96 -11.71 15.69 1.27
CA ASP A 96 -12.29 16.03 2.57
C ASP A 96 -12.78 14.80 3.35
N THR A 97 -11.92 13.80 3.50
CA THR A 97 -12.27 12.57 4.21
C THR A 97 -11.03 11.86 4.79
N SER A 98 -11.11 11.49 6.06
CA SER A 98 -10.14 10.61 6.73
C SER A 98 -10.47 9.14 6.51
N SER A 99 -11.67 8.82 6.02
CA SER A 99 -12.17 7.45 5.89
C SER A 99 -12.77 7.19 4.50
N PRO A 100 -11.98 7.32 3.42
CA PRO A 100 -12.48 7.17 2.05
C PRO A 100 -12.94 5.74 1.77
N VAL A 101 -14.10 5.59 1.12
CA VAL A 101 -14.51 4.34 0.45
C VAL A 101 -13.86 4.34 -0.93
N ILE A 102 -12.96 3.37 -1.16
CA ILE A 102 -12.05 3.34 -2.31
C ILE A 102 -12.64 2.41 -3.38
N ASN A 103 -12.84 1.13 -3.05
CA ASN A 103 -13.32 0.07 -3.95
C ASN A 103 -12.67 0.12 -5.34
N GLU A 104 -11.33 0.22 -5.36
CA GLU A 104 -10.52 0.33 -6.58
C GLU A 104 -9.57 -0.85 -6.68
N GLU A 105 -9.53 -1.49 -7.85
CA GLU A 105 -8.68 -2.64 -8.15
C GLU A 105 -7.45 -2.21 -8.94
N PHE A 106 -6.29 -2.76 -8.56
CA PHE A 106 -4.99 -2.55 -9.18
C PHE A 106 -4.45 -3.88 -9.69
N PHE A 107 -4.01 -3.90 -10.94
CA PHE A 107 -3.64 -5.12 -11.65
C PHE A 107 -2.14 -5.19 -11.92
N PHE A 108 -1.50 -6.29 -11.55
CA PHE A 108 -0.07 -6.53 -11.78
C PHE A 108 0.11 -7.90 -12.44
N GLN A 109 0.97 -7.96 -13.47
CA GLN A 109 1.34 -9.20 -14.16
C GLN A 109 2.84 -9.40 -14.09
#